data_AF-A0A5K0XCT1-F1
#
_entry.id   AF-A0A5K0XCT1-F1
#
_cell.length_a   1.000
_cell.length_b   1.000
_cell.length_c   1.000
_cell.angle_alpha   90.00
_cell.angle_beta   90.00
_cell.angle_gamma   90.00
#
_symmetry.space_group_name_H-M   'P 1'
#
loop_
_entity.id
_entity.type
_entity.pdbx_description
1 polymer ?
#
loop_
_entity_poly.entity_id
_entity_poly.type
_entity_poly.pdbx_seq_one_letter_code
_entity_poly.pdbx_strand_id
1 'polypeptide(L)' 'ASRGGQSVTLVGSSLVMFGGEDHKRSLLNDLHILDLETMTWDEVDAV' A
#
# COMPACT_ATOMS: atom_id res chain seq x y z
N ALA A 1 1.07 -6.35 6.46
CA ALA A 1 1.92 -7.54 6.20
C ALA A 1 3.19 -7.14 5.46
N SER A 2 4.27 -7.93 5.53
CA SER A 2 5.48 -7.68 4.72
C SER A 2 5.21 -8.02 3.25
N ARG A 3 5.61 -7.12 2.33
CA ARG A 3 5.42 -7.24 0.87
C ARG A 3 6.64 -6.70 0.13
N GLY A 4 6.80 -7.06 -1.14
CA GLY A 4 7.83 -6.52 -2.04
C GLY A 4 7.29 -6.24 -3.45
N GLY A 5 8.01 -5.42 -4.22
CA GLY A 5 7.66 -5.12 -5.62
C GLY A 5 6.42 -4.25 -5.82
N GLN A 6 5.88 -3.67 -4.75
CA GLN A 6 4.73 -2.77 -4.79
C GLN A 6 5.03 -1.46 -5.55
N SER A 7 3.99 -0.86 -6.12
CA SER A 7 4.05 0.52 -6.61
C SER A 7 3.72 1.48 -5.48
N VAL A 8 4.47 2.58 -5.35
CA VAL A 8 4.21 3.63 -4.35
C VAL A 8 4.25 4.99 -5.05
N THR A 9 3.19 5.78 -4.88
CA THR A 9 3.06 7.12 -5.47
C THR A 9 2.70 8.13 -4.38
N LEU A 10 3.37 9.28 -4.40
CA LEU A 10 3.01 10.42 -3.55
C LEU A 10 1.85 11.19 -4.17
N VAL A 11 0.78 11.40 -3.41
CA VAL A 11 -0.38 12.21 -3.79
C VAL A 11 -0.68 13.19 -2.66
N GLY A 12 -0.38 14.46 -2.85
CA GLY A 12 -0.47 15.46 -1.77
C GLY A 12 0.44 15.09 -0.61
N SER A 13 -0.12 15.00 0.60
CA SER A 13 0.53 14.54 1.84
C SER A 13 0.33 13.04 2.12
N SER A 14 -0.10 12.25 1.14
CA SER A 14 -0.34 10.81 1.31
C SER A 14 0.55 9.96 0.39
N LEU A 15 1.10 8.87 0.91
CA LEU A 15 1.71 7.81 0.10
C LEU A 15 0.66 6.74 -0.21
N VAL A 16 0.36 6.56 -1.49
CA VAL A 16 -0.55 5.52 -1.98
C VAL A 16 0.29 4.35 -2.46
N MET A 17 0.08 3.17 -1.86
CA MET A 17 0.77 1.92 -2.17
C MET A 17 -0.24 0.91 -2.71
N PHE A 18 0.07 0.31 -3.86
CA PHE A 18 -0.80 -0.66 -4.50
C PHE A 18 -0.06 -1.96 -4.83
N GLY A 19 -0.70 -3.08 -4.50
CA GLY A 19 -0.27 -4.42 -4.85
C GLY A 19 1.08 -4.83 -4.26
N GLY A 20 1.88 -5.49 -5.08
CA GLY A 20 3.13 -6.17 -4.69
C GLY A 20 2.95 -7.67 -4.55
N GLU A 21 3.89 -8.31 -3.88
CA GLU A 21 3.94 -9.75 -3.68
C GLU A 21 4.23 -10.07 -2.21
N ASP A 22 3.51 -11.05 -1.66
CA ASP A 22 3.74 -11.55 -0.29
C ASP A 22 4.86 -12.61 -0.23
N HIS A 23 5.17 -13.10 0.97
CA HIS A 23 6.24 -14.10 1.14
C HIS A 23 5.95 -15.44 0.42
N LYS A 24 4.68 -15.72 0.10
CA LYS A 24 4.23 -16.93 -0.58
C LYS A 24 4.23 -16.78 -2.10
N ARG A 25 4.70 -15.64 -2.60
CA ARG A 25 4.65 -15.25 -4.01
C ARG A 25 3.24 -15.04 -4.55
N SER A 26 2.31 -14.68 -3.67
CA SER A 26 0.95 -14.31 -4.05
C SER A 26 0.95 -12.85 -4.47
N LEU A 27 0.41 -12.56 -5.66
CA LEU A 27 0.18 -11.19 -6.10
C LEU A 27 -0.93 -10.56 -5.26
N LEU A 28 -0.69 -9.34 -4.81
CA LEU A 28 -1.61 -8.56 -4.01
C LEU A 28 -2.36 -7.57 -4.91
N ASN A 29 -3.63 -7.34 -4.58
CA ASN A 29 -4.52 -6.39 -5.28
C ASN A 29 -5.17 -5.42 -4.28
N ASP A 30 -4.53 -5.17 -3.16
CA ASP A 30 -4.98 -4.26 -2.10
C ASP A 30 -4.30 -2.90 -2.20
N LEU A 31 -4.91 -1.91 -1.56
CA LEU A 31 -4.41 -0.54 -1.51
C LEU A 31 -4.16 -0.12 -0.07
N HIS A 32 -3.00 0.48 0.17
CA HIS A 32 -2.57 0.98 1.48
C HIS A 32 -2.24 2.46 1.35
N ILE A 33 -2.76 3.29 2.24
CA ILE A 33 -2.50 4.73 2.26
C ILE A 33 -1.80 5.08 3.56
N LEU A 34 -0.65 5.74 3.47
CA LEU A 34 -0.01 6.39 4.61
C LEU A 34 -0.25 7.89 4.53
N ASP A 35 -0.96 8.43 5.50
CA ASP A 35 -1.01 9.87 5.74
C ASP A 35 0.30 10.32 6.39
N LEU A 36 1.03 11.24 5.74
CA LEU A 36 2.33 11.71 6.21
C LEU A 36 2.24 12.81 7.28
N GLU A 37 1.08 13.43 7.46
CA GLU A 37 0.85 14.43 8.51
C GLU A 37 0.59 13.75 9.85
N THR A 38 -0.22 12.70 9.85
CA THR A 38 -0.60 11.94 11.06
C THR A 38 0.26 10.71 11.29
N MET A 39 0.99 10.24 10.26
CA MET A 39 1.72 8.97 10.26
C MET A 39 0.82 7.76 10.50
N THR A 40 -0.42 7.79 10.01
CA THR A 40 -1.40 6.70 10.15
C THR A 40 -1.62 5.96 8.84
N TRP A 41 -1.90 4.66 8.95
CA TRP A 41 -2.19 3.79 7.81
C TRP A 41 -3.68 3.50 7.69
N ASP A 42 -4.19 3.59 6.47
CA ASP A 42 -5.51 3.12 6.06
C ASP A 42 -5.36 1.98 5.04
N GLU A 43 -6.14 0.91 5.24
CA GLU A 43 -6.22 -0.23 4.32
C GLU A 43 -7.53 -0.14 3.56
N VAL A 44 -7.44 -0.14 2.23
CA VAL A 44 -8.58 -0.11 1.33
C VAL A 44 -8.56 -1.41 0.53
N ASP A 45 -9.50 -2.29 0.85
CA ASP A 45 -9.78 -3.44 0.00
C ASP A 45 -10.35 -2.93 -1.33
N ALA A 46 -9.61 -3.15 -2.42
CA ALA A 46 -10.15 -2.98 -3.76
C ALA A 46 -11.07 -4.17 -4.04
N VAL A 47 -12.37 -3.88 -4.18
CA VAL A 47 -13.45 -4.85 -4.44
C VAL A 47 -13.17 -5.70 -5.67
#